data_AF-I0AL03-F1
#
_entry.id   AF-I0AL03-F1
#
_cell.length_a   1.000
_cell.length_b   1.000
_cell.length_c   1.000
_cell.angle_alpha   90.00
_cell.angle_beta   90.00
_cell.angle_gamma   90.00
#
_symmetry.space_group_name_H-M   'P 1'
#
loop_
_entity.id
_entity.type
_entity.pdbx_description
1 polymer ?
#
loop_
_entity_poly.entity_id
_entity_poly.type
_entity_poly.pdbx_seq_one_letter_code
_entity_poly.pdbx_strand_id
1 'polypeptide(L)'
;MSTELNSTLFFPDISGFTSFVNSTEIEHGQHITAALLEEIINPNYLNFIVSEIEGDSVLFFKAESTNEIKELIELSLYIHKKFHERRN
;
A
#
# COMPACT_ATOMS: atom_id res chain seq x y z
N MET A 1 7.85 -1.38 -34.22
CA MET A 1 6.85 -1.36 -33.14
C MET A 1 7.32 -0.36 -32.11
N SER A 2 6.58 0.71 -31.88
CA SER A 2 6.76 1.52 -30.67
C SER A 2 6.28 0.67 -29.50
N THR A 3 7.19 0.24 -28.63
CA THR A 3 6.84 -0.38 -27.35
C THR A 3 6.16 0.70 -26.51
N GLU A 4 4.84 0.67 -26.41
CA GLU A 4 4.13 1.51 -25.44
C GLU A 4 4.58 1.10 -24.04
N LEU A 5 5.17 2.04 -23.31
CA LEU A 5 5.60 1.84 -21.94
C LEU A 5 4.36 1.89 -21.03
N ASN A 6 3.70 0.74 -20.84
CA ASN A 6 2.57 0.64 -19.93
C ASN A 6 3.08 0.35 -18.52
N SER A 7 2.92 1.31 -17.61
CA SER A 7 3.30 1.17 -16.21
C SER A 7 2.07 1.35 -15.31
N THR A 8 2.06 0.67 -14.18
CA THR A 8 1.02 0.82 -13.17
C THR A 8 1.60 1.51 -11.94
N LEU A 9 0.87 2.52 -11.46
CA LEU A 9 1.09 3.15 -10.17
C LEU A 9 -0.10 2.81 -9.26
N PHE A 10 0.18 2.42 -8.02
CA PHE A 10 -0.83 2.05 -7.04
C PHE A 10 -0.54 2.71 -5.70
N PHE A 11 -1.53 3.43 -5.16
CA PHE A 11 -1.38 4.31 -4.00
C PHE A 11 -2.40 3.91 -2.90
N PRO A 12 -2.11 2.89 -2.09
CA PRO A 12 -2.85 2.66 -0.85
C PRO A 12 -2.50 3.72 0.21
N ASP A 13 -3.51 4.14 0.96
CA ASP A 13 -3.48 5.18 1.97
C ASP A 13 -4.30 4.76 3.21
N ILE A 14 -3.94 5.24 4.41
CA ILE A 14 -4.60 4.88 5.66
C ILE A 14 -5.56 5.99 6.09
N SER A 15 -6.86 5.76 5.84
CA SER A 15 -7.89 6.67 6.31
C SER A 15 -7.81 6.94 7.83
N GLY A 16 -7.83 8.21 8.22
CA GLY A 16 -7.82 8.64 9.63
C GLY A 16 -6.43 8.78 10.26
N PHE A 17 -5.35 8.59 9.47
CA PHE A 17 -3.97 8.69 9.95
C PHE A 17 -3.64 10.02 10.64
N THR A 18 -4.05 11.15 10.08
CA THR A 18 -3.81 12.48 10.69
C THR A 18 -4.34 12.56 12.12
N SER A 19 -5.54 12.03 12.37
CA SER A 19 -6.12 12.00 13.71
C SER A 19 -5.37 11.03 14.64
N PHE A 20 -4.88 9.92 14.10
CA PHE A 20 -4.10 8.94 14.84
C PHE A 20 -2.75 9.51 15.32
N VAL A 21 -2.00 10.17 14.43
CA VAL A 21 -0.70 10.78 14.77
C VAL A 21 -0.87 11.92 15.77
N ASN A 22 -1.94 12.71 15.67
CA ASN A 22 -2.20 13.82 16.60
C ASN A 22 -2.64 13.37 18.00
N SER A 23 -3.13 12.15 18.15
CA SER A 23 -3.67 11.64 19.43
C SER A 23 -2.75 10.63 20.14
N THR A 24 -1.62 10.26 19.52
CA THR A 24 -0.70 9.23 20.02
C THR A 24 0.66 9.83 20.33
N GLU A 25 1.36 9.34 21.35
CA GLU A 25 2.77 9.71 21.60
C GLU A 25 3.63 9.32 20.39
N ILE A 26 4.56 10.20 20.00
CA ILE A 26 5.32 10.11 18.74
C ILE A 26 6.00 8.74 18.57
N GLU A 27 6.66 8.24 19.62
CA GLU A 27 7.39 6.97 19.57
C GLU A 27 6.45 5.78 19.37
N HIS A 28 5.31 5.74 20.06
CA HIS A 28 4.31 4.69 19.88
C HIS A 28 3.57 4.80 18.54
N GLY A 29 3.31 6.02 18.08
CA GLY A 29 2.73 6.29 16.77
C GLY A 29 3.56 5.70 15.64
N GLN A 30 4.89 5.94 15.65
CA GLN A 30 5.80 5.43 14.62
C GLN A 30 5.81 3.90 14.51
N HIS A 31 5.88 3.18 15.64
CA HIS A 31 5.88 1.72 15.64
C HIS A 31 4.56 1.16 15.09
N ILE A 32 3.44 1.78 15.45
CA ILE A 32 2.11 1.36 14.97
C ILE A 32 2.00 1.66 13.47
N THR A 33 2.43 2.84 13.00
CA THR A 33 2.43 3.18 11.58
C THR A 33 3.26 2.19 10.77
N ALA A 34 4.47 1.85 11.23
CA ALA A 34 5.30 0.84 10.56
C ALA A 34 4.58 -0.52 10.46
N ALA A 35 3.98 -0.97 11.57
CA ALA A 35 3.21 -2.22 11.58
C ALA A 35 2.00 -2.20 10.64
N LEU A 36 1.32 -1.05 10.50
CA LEU A 36 0.19 -0.89 9.57
C LEU A 36 0.66 -0.87 8.12
N LEU A 37 1.78 -0.20 7.82
CA LEU A 37 2.39 -0.19 6.49
C LEU A 37 2.87 -1.59 6.06
N GLU A 38 3.37 -2.40 7.00
CA GLU A 38 3.71 -3.81 6.75
C GLU A 38 2.50 -4.62 6.25
N GLU A 39 1.31 -4.38 6.79
CA GLU A 39 0.07 -5.03 6.32
C GLU A 39 -0.39 -4.56 4.94
N ILE A 40 0.13 -3.43 4.45
CA ILE A 40 -0.09 -2.95 3.08
C ILE A 40 0.97 -3.54 2.13
N ILE A 41 2.22 -3.62 2.58
CA ILE A 41 3.37 -4.00 1.74
C ILE A 41 3.51 -5.51 1.57
N ASN A 42 3.42 -6.27 2.65
CA ASN A 42 3.68 -7.71 2.63
C ASN A 42 2.69 -8.53 1.78
N PRO A 43 1.40 -8.19 1.70
CA PRO A 43 0.44 -8.94 0.88
C PRO A 43 0.59 -8.76 -0.65
N ASN A 44 1.55 -7.95 -1.11
CA ASN A 44 1.80 -7.64 -2.52
C ASN A 44 2.29 -8.85 -3.34
N TYR A 45 1.36 -9.71 -3.75
CA TYR A 45 1.66 -10.90 -4.56
C TYR A 45 1.85 -10.61 -6.06
N LEU A 46 1.52 -9.40 -6.52
CA LEU A 46 1.72 -8.99 -7.92
C LEU A 46 3.14 -8.45 -8.18
N ASN A 47 4.03 -8.50 -7.18
CA ASN A 47 5.43 -8.08 -7.27
C ASN A 47 5.61 -6.63 -7.70
N PHE A 48 4.75 -5.73 -7.22
CA PHE A 48 5.03 -4.30 -7.33
C PHE A 48 6.26 -3.92 -6.51
N ILE A 49 7.02 -2.94 -6.97
CA ILE A 49 8.14 -2.38 -6.22
C ILE A 49 7.59 -1.23 -5.37
N VAL A 50 7.96 -1.18 -4.08
CA VAL A 50 7.75 0.03 -3.27
C VAL A 50 8.74 1.08 -3.74
N SER A 51 8.24 2.11 -4.42
CA SER A 51 9.06 3.22 -4.91
C SER A 51 9.28 4.26 -3.82
N GLU A 52 8.26 4.51 -3.00
CA GLU A 52 8.28 5.55 -1.97
C GLU A 52 7.27 5.23 -0.85
N ILE A 53 7.56 5.72 0.36
CA ILE A 53 6.66 5.72 1.50
C ILE A 53 6.67 7.14 2.06
N GLU A 54 5.51 7.77 2.17
CA GLU A 54 5.36 9.11 2.72
C GLU A 54 4.23 9.11 3.75
N GLY A 55 4.57 9.29 5.02
CA GLY A 55 3.59 9.22 6.12
C GLY A 55 2.92 7.84 6.18
N ASP A 56 1.64 7.81 5.80
CA ASP A 56 0.78 6.62 5.75
C ASP A 56 0.47 6.10 4.35
N SER A 57 0.96 6.80 3.32
CA SER A 57 0.80 6.43 1.93
C SER A 57 1.99 5.60 1.44
N VAL A 58 1.70 4.60 0.60
CA VAL A 58 2.73 3.81 -0.10
C VAL A 58 2.58 4.00 -1.60
N LEU A 59 3.69 4.27 -2.29
CA LEU A 59 3.73 4.29 -3.76
C LEU A 59 4.29 2.97 -4.29
N PHE A 60 3.42 2.17 -4.90
CA PHE A 60 3.80 0.99 -5.66
C PHE A 60 3.97 1.29 -7.14
N PHE A 61 5.05 0.79 -7.72
CA PHE A 61 5.36 0.91 -9.15
C PHE A 61 5.57 -0.47 -9.79
N LYS A 62 5.03 -0.65 -10.99
CA LYS A 62 5.34 -1.79 -11.86
C LYS A 62 5.48 -1.34 -13.31
N ALA A 63 6.70 -1.40 -13.82
CA ALA A 63 7.01 -1.17 -15.23
C ALA A 63 6.50 -2.34 -16.09
N GLU A 64 6.15 -2.05 -17.35
CA GLU A 64 5.73 -3.03 -18.35
C GLU A 64 4.63 -3.98 -17.82
N SER A 65 3.69 -3.39 -17.09
CA SER A 65 2.58 -4.10 -16.46
C SER A 65 1.60 -4.56 -17.54
N THR A 66 1.42 -5.88 -17.65
CA THR A 66 0.31 -6.50 -18.37
C THR A 66 -0.83 -6.89 -17.43
N ASN A 67 -0.80 -6.39 -16.19
CA ASN A 67 -1.79 -6.76 -15.19
C ASN A 67 -3.18 -6.29 -15.64
N GLU A 68 -4.12 -7.22 -15.63
CA GLU A 68 -5.51 -6.86 -15.87
C GLU A 68 -6.02 -6.03 -14.68
N ILE A 69 -6.90 -5.06 -14.95
CA ILE A 69 -7.56 -4.26 -13.89
C ILE A 69 -8.17 -5.15 -12.80
N LYS A 70 -8.66 -6.34 -13.18
CA LYS A 70 -9.18 -7.34 -12.26
C LYS A 70 -8.16 -7.78 -11.20
N GLU A 71 -6.92 -8.05 -11.60
CA GLU A 71 -5.87 -8.47 -10.67
C GLU A 71 -5.53 -7.36 -9.67
N LEU A 72 -5.54 -6.10 -10.12
CA LEU A 72 -5.33 -4.94 -9.24
C LEU A 72 -6.46 -4.79 -8.22
N ILE A 73 -7.71 -5.02 -8.64
CA ILE A 73 -8.87 -5.02 -7.74
C ILE A 73 -8.75 -6.16 -6.71
N GLU A 74 -8.38 -7.36 -7.15
CA GLU A 74 -8.18 -8.49 -6.26
C GLU A 74 -7.06 -8.24 -5.25
N LEU A 75 -5.94 -7.65 -5.69
CA LEU A 75 -4.84 -7.28 -4.79
C LEU A 75 -5.29 -6.22 -3.78
N SER A 76 -6.02 -5.20 -4.23
CA SER A 76 -6.54 -4.14 -3.36
C SER A 76 -7.48 -4.71 -2.29
N LEU A 77 -8.41 -5.60 -2.67
CA LEU A 77 -9.30 -6.27 -1.72
C LEU A 77 -8.55 -7.19 -0.76
N TYR A 78 -7.50 -7.87 -1.23
CA TYR A 78 -6.67 -8.72 -0.40
C TYR A 78 -5.87 -7.93 0.64
N ILE A 79 -5.22 -6.83 0.23
CA ILE A 79 -4.54 -5.89 1.12
C ILE A 79 -5.52 -5.33 2.15
N HIS A 80 -6.69 -4.85 1.70
CA HIS A 80 -7.73 -4.33 2.58
C HIS A 80 -8.14 -5.36 3.65
N LYS A 81 -8.37 -6.62 3.24
CA LYS A 81 -8.69 -7.70 4.18
C LYS A 81 -7.56 -7.92 5.18
N LYS A 82 -6.31 -8.02 4.74
CA LYS A 82 -5.13 -8.24 5.59
C LYS A 82 -4.95 -7.12 6.61
N PHE A 83 -5.06 -5.88 6.16
CA PHE A 83 -5.00 -4.69 6.99
C PHE A 83 -6.03 -4.71 8.13
N HIS A 84 -7.25 -5.17 7.86
CA HIS A 84 -8.31 -5.25 8.86
C HIS A 84 -8.27 -6.51 9.74
N GLU A 85 -7.64 -7.60 9.31
CA GLU A 85 -7.43 -8.80 10.16
C GLU A 85 -6.57 -8.48 11.39
N ARG A 86 -5.63 -7.53 11.28
CA ARG A 86 -4.76 -7.11 12.40
C ARG A 86 -5.43 -6.11 13.36
N ARG A 87 -6.58 -5.54 13.00
CA ARG A 87 -7.32 -4.56 13.84
C ARG A 87 -8.26 -5.21 14.88
N ASN A 88 -8.37 -6.53 14.91
CA ASN A 88 -9.14 -7.31 15.90
C ASN A 88 -8.22 -8.17 16.77
#